data_AF-A0A671YSH3-F1
#
_entry.id   AF-A0A671YSH3-F1
#
_cell.length_a   1.000
_cell.length_b   1.000
_cell.length_c   1.000
_cell.angle_alpha   90.00
_cell.angle_beta   90.00
_cell.angle_gamma   90.00
#
_symmetry.space_group_name_H-M   'P 1'
#
loop_
_entity.id
_entity.type
_entity.pdbx_description
1 polymer ?
#
loop_
_entity_poly.entity_id
_entity_poly.type
_entity_poly.pdbx_seq_one_letter_code
_entity_poly.pdbx_strand_id
1 'polypeptide(L)'
;MLLLGTFTSWLLLAFLGQQVLLSSAVRNKKWGAGGKGSSSATSGRGKFPIVADKMQCTWVAKEIGDAVRLTVKCENPEARVTGGVTDLECQYNGKPQLCPAYGSNRQSFWKQVTRAFKRHQGKVCKDERALVKASVCKSAPRDVHFKLDIHSSVASAHPTACSGRVDSKRKAEEHCSSSWASLCTFFFSMLQSDEC
;
A
#
# COMPACT_ATOMS: atom_id res chain seq x y z
N MET A 1 28.50 65.00 -43.86
CA MET A 1 28.37 63.69 -44.52
C MET A 1 29.08 62.68 -43.64
N LEU A 2 28.33 61.67 -43.16
CA LEU A 2 28.82 60.42 -42.53
C LEU A 2 29.47 60.67 -41.15
N LEU A 3 28.90 60.29 -40.01
CA LEU A 3 28.38 58.97 -39.68
C LEU A 3 27.38 59.09 -38.51
N LEU A 4 26.21 59.67 -38.77
CA LEU A 4 25.01 59.55 -37.93
C LEU A 4 24.41 58.12 -38.00
N GLY A 5 25.27 57.11 -38.22
CA GLY A 5 24.90 55.76 -38.63
C GLY A 5 25.47 54.65 -37.75
N THR A 6 26.21 54.97 -36.69
CA THR A 6 26.75 53.95 -35.77
C THR A 6 25.83 53.67 -34.58
N PHE A 7 24.97 54.61 -34.20
CA PHE A 7 24.01 54.43 -33.09
C PHE A 7 22.68 53.80 -33.51
N THR A 8 22.28 53.92 -34.77
CA THR A 8 21.05 53.29 -35.30
C THR A 8 21.24 51.80 -35.61
N SER A 9 22.48 51.36 -35.88
CA SER A 9 22.78 49.95 -36.13
C SER A 9 22.75 49.12 -34.83
N TRP A 10 23.10 49.71 -33.67
CA TRP A 10 23.05 48.98 -32.40
C TRP A 10 21.64 48.91 -31.79
N LEU A 11 20.78 49.90 -32.05
CA LEU A 11 19.37 49.89 -31.62
C LEU A 11 18.49 48.92 -32.45
N LEU A 12 18.82 48.68 -33.73
CA LEU A 12 18.15 47.67 -34.55
C LEU A 12 18.56 46.23 -34.21
N LEU A 13 19.77 46.01 -33.69
CA LEU A 13 20.21 44.69 -33.18
C LEU A 13 19.58 44.32 -31.83
N ALA A 14 19.12 45.30 -31.04
CA ALA A 14 18.35 45.05 -29.83
C ALA A 14 16.86 44.76 -30.10
N PHE A 15 16.30 45.28 -31.22
CA PHE A 15 14.88 45.10 -31.55
C PHE A 15 14.55 43.80 -32.30
N LEU A 16 15.53 43.16 -32.95
CA LEU A 16 15.34 41.82 -33.56
C LEU A 16 15.63 40.66 -32.59
N GLY A 17 16.17 40.93 -31.39
CA GLY A 17 16.27 39.95 -30.31
C GLY A 17 14.97 39.73 -29.53
N GLN A 18 14.02 40.67 -29.65
CA GLN A 18 12.78 40.68 -28.87
C GLN A 18 11.54 40.16 -29.64
N GLN A 19 11.69 39.72 -30.90
CA GLN A 19 10.61 39.11 -31.70
C GLN A 19 10.68 37.59 -31.82
N VAL A 20 11.51 36.92 -31.01
CA VAL A 20 11.35 35.47 -30.74
C VAL A 20 10.44 35.30 -29.53
N LEU A 21 9.22 35.81 -29.65
CA LEU A 21 8.10 35.55 -28.77
C LEU A 21 7.08 34.76 -29.58
N LEU A 22 7.35 33.47 -29.78
CA LEU A 22 6.37 32.43 -30.14
C LEU A 22 7.11 31.10 -30.29
N SER A 23 7.39 30.44 -29.16
CA SER A 23 7.49 28.97 -29.03
C SER A 23 7.85 28.60 -27.59
N SER A 24 7.01 28.99 -26.64
CA SER A 24 7.01 28.35 -25.32
C SER A 24 6.50 26.92 -25.49
N ALA A 25 7.43 26.03 -25.81
CA ALA A 25 7.44 24.60 -25.55
C ALA A 25 6.05 23.95 -25.41
N VAL A 26 5.50 23.48 -26.54
CA VAL A 26 4.74 22.21 -26.52
C VAL A 26 5.74 21.17 -26.05
N ARG A 27 5.83 21.01 -24.72
CA ARG A 27 6.28 19.76 -24.13
C ARG A 27 5.25 18.75 -24.59
N ASN A 28 5.58 18.09 -25.70
CA ASN A 28 4.97 16.84 -26.10
C ASN A 28 5.35 15.81 -25.04
N LYS A 29 4.72 15.93 -23.87
CA LYS A 29 4.69 14.87 -22.89
C LYS A 29 3.77 13.86 -23.54
N LYS A 30 4.36 13.00 -24.36
CA LYS A 30 3.80 11.74 -24.79
C LYS A 30 3.40 11.06 -23.48
N TRP A 31 2.17 11.28 -23.06
CA TRP A 31 1.49 10.40 -22.15
C TRP A 31 1.37 9.11 -22.95
N GLY A 32 2.44 8.31 -22.86
CA GLY A 32 2.30 6.89 -23.01
C GLY A 32 1.10 6.53 -22.17
N ALA A 33 0.06 6.05 -22.85
CA ALA A 33 -1.09 5.43 -22.26
C ALA A 33 -0.62 4.15 -21.55
N GLY A 34 0.15 4.31 -20.47
CA GLY A 34 0.24 3.33 -19.42
C GLY A 34 -1.08 3.44 -18.69
N GLY A 35 -1.95 2.46 -18.91
CA GLY A 35 -3.30 2.39 -18.36
C GLY A 35 -3.33 2.86 -16.91
N LYS A 36 -3.78 4.10 -16.72
CA LYS A 36 -4.04 4.66 -15.40
C LYS A 36 -5.29 3.95 -14.90
N GLY A 37 -5.09 2.80 -14.25
CA GLY A 37 -6.14 1.97 -13.68
C GLY A 37 -7.09 2.86 -12.90
N SER A 38 -8.26 3.09 -13.50
CA SER A 38 -9.29 3.99 -13.00
C SER A 38 -9.58 3.63 -11.55
N SER A 39 -9.20 4.53 -10.66
CA SER A 39 -9.34 4.34 -9.22
C SER A 39 -10.83 4.33 -8.86
N SER A 40 -11.32 3.17 -8.42
CA SER A 40 -12.68 2.85 -7.98
C SER A 40 -13.17 3.61 -6.73
N ALA A 41 -12.63 4.79 -6.45
CA ALA A 41 -12.87 5.56 -5.22
C ALA A 41 -14.29 6.17 -5.14
N THR A 42 -15.15 5.91 -6.13
CA THR A 42 -16.53 6.44 -6.20
C THR A 42 -17.51 5.62 -5.35
N SER A 43 -17.23 4.36 -5.03
CA SER A 43 -18.18 3.44 -4.38
C SER A 43 -17.76 2.91 -3.00
N GLY A 44 -17.07 3.72 -2.17
CA GLY A 44 -16.67 3.25 -0.84
C GLY A 44 -15.74 2.04 -0.87
N ARG A 45 -14.81 2.02 -1.82
CA ARG A 45 -13.81 0.96 -1.95
C ARG A 45 -12.50 1.53 -2.49
N GLY A 46 -11.40 0.86 -2.22
CA GLY A 46 -10.11 1.30 -2.73
C GLY A 46 -9.01 0.27 -2.57
N LYS A 47 -7.82 0.63 -3.04
CA LYS A 47 -6.61 -0.19 -2.96
C LYS A 47 -5.39 0.66 -2.62
N PHE A 48 -4.44 0.06 -1.92
CA PHE A 48 -3.18 0.69 -1.54
C PHE A 48 -2.11 -0.38 -1.26
N PRO A 49 -0.84 -0.08 -1.51
CA PRO A 49 0.26 -0.95 -1.10
C PRO A 49 0.70 -0.66 0.34
N ILE A 50 1.20 -1.68 1.04
CA ILE A 50 2.06 -1.54 2.22
C ILE A 50 3.48 -1.92 1.78
N VAL A 51 4.38 -0.94 1.74
CA VAL A 51 5.70 -1.10 1.11
C VAL A 51 6.62 -1.99 1.95
N ALA A 52 6.62 -1.83 3.27
CA ALA A 52 7.49 -2.58 4.17
C ALA A 52 7.23 -4.10 4.11
N ASP A 53 5.97 -4.48 4.06
CA ASP A 53 5.54 -5.89 4.09
C ASP A 53 5.32 -6.46 2.67
N LYS A 54 5.60 -5.67 1.63
CA LYS A 54 5.33 -5.97 0.20
C LYS A 54 3.89 -6.43 -0.08
N MET A 55 2.93 -5.95 0.72
CA MET A 55 1.54 -6.35 0.65
C MET A 55 0.74 -5.43 -0.29
N GLN A 56 -0.18 -6.01 -1.05
CA GLN A 56 -1.20 -5.30 -1.79
C GLN A 56 -2.53 -5.37 -1.04
N CYS A 57 -3.03 -4.21 -0.62
CA CYS A 57 -4.26 -4.13 0.16
C CYS A 57 -5.43 -3.57 -0.64
N THR A 58 -6.60 -4.09 -0.33
CA THR A 58 -7.90 -3.59 -0.78
C THR A 58 -8.79 -3.32 0.43
N TRP A 59 -9.74 -2.42 0.27
CA TRP A 59 -10.75 -2.17 1.29
C TRP A 59 -12.11 -1.91 0.67
N VAL A 60 -13.17 -2.29 1.38
CA VAL A 60 -14.57 -2.10 0.97
C VAL A 60 -15.39 -1.63 2.16
N ALA A 61 -16.24 -0.64 1.94
CA ALA A 61 -17.18 -0.11 2.91
C ALA A 61 -18.54 -0.82 2.82
N LYS A 62 -19.10 -1.14 3.97
CA LYS A 62 -20.45 -1.69 4.15
C LYS A 62 -21.18 -0.87 5.20
N GLU A 63 -22.39 -0.44 4.89
CA GLU A 63 -23.28 0.21 5.86
C GLU A 63 -23.87 -0.87 6.80
N ILE A 64 -23.82 -0.62 8.11
CA ILE A 64 -24.29 -1.53 9.16
C ILE A 64 -24.99 -0.68 10.23
N GLY A 65 -26.32 -0.62 10.15
CA GLY A 65 -27.10 0.29 11.00
C GLY A 65 -26.72 1.75 10.76
N ASP A 66 -26.35 2.47 11.81
CA ASP A 66 -25.88 3.86 11.75
C ASP A 66 -24.35 3.99 11.54
N ALA A 67 -23.65 2.86 11.49
CA ALA A 67 -22.21 2.79 11.31
C ALA A 67 -21.83 2.32 9.91
N VAL A 68 -20.58 2.57 9.55
CA VAL A 68 -19.95 2.05 8.34
C VAL A 68 -18.75 1.21 8.75
N ARG A 69 -18.72 -0.03 8.26
CA ARG A 69 -17.62 -0.97 8.44
C ARG A 69 -16.75 -1.02 7.19
N LEU A 70 -15.45 -0.84 7.34
CA LEU A 70 -14.48 -1.09 6.29
C LEU A 70 -13.84 -2.46 6.52
N THR A 71 -13.94 -3.36 5.55
CA THR A 71 -13.17 -4.61 5.54
C THR A 71 -11.91 -4.38 4.72
N VAL A 72 -10.75 -4.59 5.33
CA VAL A 72 -9.43 -4.48 4.69
C VAL A 72 -8.88 -5.87 4.48
N LYS A 73 -8.39 -6.16 3.27
CA LYS A 73 -7.69 -7.40 2.93
C LYS A 73 -6.37 -7.06 2.27
N CYS A 74 -5.28 -7.60 2.76
CA CYS A 74 -3.92 -7.43 2.27
C CYS A 74 -3.35 -8.79 1.90
N GLU A 75 -2.67 -8.86 0.75
CA GLU A 75 -2.04 -10.09 0.26
C GLU A 75 -0.58 -9.83 -0.11
N ASN A 76 0.31 -10.75 0.24
CA ASN A 76 1.70 -10.81 -0.17
C ASN A 76 1.91 -12.10 -0.99
N PRO A 77 1.90 -12.00 -2.32
CA PRO A 77 2.10 -13.16 -3.19
C PRO A 77 3.53 -13.72 -3.10
N GLU A 78 4.53 -12.92 -2.74
CA GLU A 78 5.91 -13.40 -2.58
C GLU A 78 6.04 -14.32 -1.37
N ALA A 79 5.39 -13.98 -0.25
CA ALA A 79 5.38 -14.81 0.96
C ALA A 79 4.71 -16.18 0.73
N ARG A 80 3.85 -16.31 -0.29
CA ARG A 80 3.28 -17.61 -0.68
C ARG A 80 4.32 -18.56 -1.29
N VAL A 81 5.50 -18.07 -1.66
CA VAL A 81 6.60 -18.88 -2.20
C VAL A 81 7.76 -18.96 -1.20
N THR A 82 8.12 -17.84 -0.59
CA THR A 82 9.27 -17.75 0.31
C THR A 82 8.96 -18.10 1.76
N GLY A 83 7.69 -18.30 2.10
CA GLY A 83 7.22 -18.39 3.48
C GLY A 83 7.03 -17.01 4.13
N GLY A 84 6.29 -16.99 5.23
CA GLY A 84 5.93 -15.79 6.00
C GLY A 84 4.45 -15.44 5.91
N VAL A 85 4.08 -14.25 6.40
CA VAL A 85 2.68 -13.78 6.38
C VAL A 85 2.23 -13.54 4.94
N THR A 86 1.24 -14.31 4.50
CA THR A 86 0.69 -14.25 3.14
C THR A 86 -0.48 -13.31 3.04
N ASP A 87 -1.32 -13.27 4.07
CA ASP A 87 -2.58 -12.55 4.02
C ASP A 87 -2.87 -11.91 5.38
N LEU A 88 -3.55 -10.77 5.36
CA LEU A 88 -3.97 -10.04 6.54
C LEU A 88 -5.36 -9.46 6.28
N GLU A 89 -6.31 -9.75 7.16
CA GLU A 89 -7.68 -9.25 7.08
C GLU A 89 -8.08 -8.58 8.40
N CYS A 90 -8.72 -7.42 8.34
CA CYS A 90 -9.24 -6.74 9.52
C CYS A 90 -10.42 -5.81 9.21
N GLN A 91 -11.12 -5.38 10.25
CA GLN A 91 -12.28 -4.50 10.15
C GLN A 91 -12.03 -3.17 10.86
N TYR A 92 -12.52 -2.09 10.25
CA TYR A 92 -12.58 -0.77 10.88
C TYR A 92 -14.03 -0.29 10.95
N ASN A 93 -14.42 0.35 12.05
CA ASN A 93 -15.77 0.84 12.25
C ASN A 93 -15.75 2.36 12.50
N GLY A 94 -16.72 3.09 11.93
CA GLY A 94 -16.89 4.53 12.15
C GLY A 94 -18.27 5.01 11.70
N LYS A 95 -18.67 6.22 12.12
CA LYS A 95 -19.98 6.82 11.85
C LYS A 95 -19.85 8.07 10.98
N PRO A 96 -19.56 7.93 9.67
CA PRO A 96 -19.31 9.08 8.80
C PRO A 96 -20.54 10.00 8.64
N GLN A 97 -21.74 9.51 8.94
CA GLN A 97 -22.98 10.29 8.90
C GLN A 97 -23.00 11.46 9.90
N LEU A 98 -22.23 11.39 10.99
CA LEU A 98 -22.12 12.48 11.96
C LEU A 98 -21.24 13.65 11.45
N CYS A 99 -20.65 13.50 10.26
CA CYS A 99 -19.92 14.56 9.57
C CYS A 99 -20.73 15.09 8.38
N PRO A 100 -21.19 16.36 8.40
CA PRO A 100 -21.99 16.92 7.30
C PRO A 100 -21.32 16.82 5.92
N ALA A 101 -19.98 16.96 5.87
CA ALA A 101 -19.21 16.86 4.63
C ALA A 101 -19.26 15.46 3.97
N TYR A 102 -19.65 14.42 4.71
CA TYR A 102 -19.82 13.08 4.16
C TYR A 102 -20.94 13.03 3.12
N GLY A 103 -22.11 13.62 3.45
CA GLY A 103 -23.27 13.66 2.57
C GLY A 103 -23.05 14.53 1.34
N SER A 104 -22.33 15.65 1.49
CA SER A 104 -22.11 16.60 0.39
C SER A 104 -21.18 16.06 -0.71
N ASN A 105 -20.14 15.30 -0.37
CA ASN A 105 -19.19 14.78 -1.35
C ASN A 105 -18.55 13.45 -0.94
N ARG A 106 -19.32 12.37 -1.09
CA ARG A 106 -18.90 10.98 -0.76
C ARG A 106 -17.63 10.56 -1.50
N GLN A 107 -17.45 10.95 -2.77
CA GLN A 107 -16.27 10.57 -3.55
C GLN A 107 -14.99 11.17 -2.96
N SER A 108 -15.02 12.45 -2.59
CA SER A 108 -13.87 13.12 -1.97
C SER A 108 -13.51 12.51 -0.62
N PHE A 109 -14.52 12.15 0.18
CA PHE A 109 -14.36 11.47 1.46
C PHE A 109 -13.63 10.12 1.28
N TRP A 110 -14.08 9.27 0.37
CA TRP A 110 -13.46 7.96 0.13
C TRP A 110 -12.04 8.04 -0.43
N LYS A 111 -11.75 9.05 -1.27
CA LYS A 111 -10.37 9.37 -1.68
C LYS A 111 -9.49 9.72 -0.48
N GLN A 112 -10.01 10.45 0.51
CA GLN A 112 -9.28 10.79 1.74
C GLN A 112 -9.05 9.57 2.63
N VAL A 113 -10.03 8.68 2.75
CA VAL A 113 -9.88 7.40 3.47
C VAL A 113 -8.76 6.56 2.85
N THR A 114 -8.74 6.42 1.53
CA THR A 114 -7.64 5.73 0.83
C THR A 114 -6.28 6.36 1.12
N ARG A 115 -6.20 7.70 1.16
CA ARG A 115 -4.97 8.43 1.49
C ARG A 115 -4.56 8.25 2.96
N ALA A 116 -5.50 8.07 3.87
CA ALA A 116 -5.19 7.77 5.27
C ALA A 116 -4.56 6.38 5.40
N PHE A 117 -5.13 5.33 4.79
CA PHE A 117 -4.52 3.99 4.77
C PHE A 117 -3.10 4.00 4.19
N LYS A 118 -2.88 4.70 3.07
CA LYS A 118 -1.55 4.86 2.48
C LYS A 118 -0.52 5.50 3.41
N ARG A 119 -0.95 6.36 4.34
CA ARG A 119 -0.05 6.99 5.32
C ARG A 119 0.24 6.08 6.51
N HIS A 120 -0.67 5.15 6.82
CA HIS A 120 -0.54 4.26 7.96
C HIS A 120 0.45 3.13 7.71
N GLN A 121 0.62 2.68 6.46
CA GLN A 121 1.62 1.66 6.08
C GLN A 121 1.59 0.45 7.03
N GLY A 122 2.71 0.13 7.70
CA GLY A 122 2.82 -1.01 8.62
C GLY A 122 1.94 -0.93 9.89
N LYS A 123 1.18 0.14 10.08
CA LYS A 123 0.20 0.29 11.18
C LYS A 123 -1.18 -0.28 10.85
N VAL A 124 -1.45 -0.54 9.57
CA VAL A 124 -2.75 -1.08 9.12
C VAL A 124 -2.97 -2.45 9.74
N CYS A 125 -4.16 -2.68 10.29
CA CYS A 125 -4.56 -3.86 11.07
C CYS A 125 -3.69 -4.17 12.32
N LYS A 126 -2.77 -3.29 12.73
CA LYS A 126 -1.90 -3.51 13.90
C LYS A 126 -2.13 -2.47 15.00
N ASP A 127 -2.25 -1.19 14.63
CA ASP A 127 -2.34 -0.08 15.58
C ASP A 127 -3.76 0.47 15.68
N GLU A 128 -4.41 0.24 16.83
CA GLU A 128 -5.76 0.75 17.13
C GLU A 128 -5.82 2.28 17.26
N ARG A 129 -4.69 2.91 17.62
CA ARG A 129 -4.58 4.36 17.81
C ARG A 129 -4.48 5.10 16.46
N ALA A 130 -4.07 4.39 15.40
CA ALA A 130 -3.94 4.93 14.05
C ALA A 130 -5.31 5.09 13.35
N LEU A 131 -6.13 6.02 13.84
CA LEU A 131 -7.46 6.30 13.27
C LEU A 131 -7.37 6.65 11.78
N VAL A 132 -8.24 6.07 10.98
CA VAL A 132 -8.36 6.35 9.55
C VAL A 132 -9.32 7.53 9.39
N LYS A 133 -8.74 8.72 9.15
CA LYS A 133 -9.48 9.98 9.10
C LYS A 133 -9.63 10.50 7.68
N ALA A 134 -10.85 10.83 7.29
CA ALA A 134 -11.08 11.75 6.17
C ALA A 134 -10.76 13.18 6.62
N SER A 135 -9.92 13.90 5.87
CA SER A 135 -9.51 15.27 6.21
C SER A 135 -10.67 16.26 6.28
N VAL A 136 -11.73 16.08 5.48
CA VAL A 136 -12.97 16.88 5.53
C VAL A 136 -13.72 16.75 6.85
N CYS A 137 -13.46 15.67 7.60
CA CYS A 137 -14.07 15.41 8.89
C CYS A 137 -13.03 15.47 10.02
N LYS A 138 -11.86 16.09 9.81
CA LYS A 138 -10.74 16.06 10.78
C LYS A 138 -11.12 16.59 12.17
N SER A 139 -11.99 17.59 12.21
CA SER A 139 -12.47 18.24 13.44
C SER A 139 -13.75 17.61 14.00
N ALA A 140 -14.29 16.59 13.34
CA ALA A 140 -15.49 15.90 13.81
C ALA A 140 -15.18 15.03 15.05
N PRO A 141 -16.22 14.59 15.78
CA PRO A 141 -16.04 13.73 16.95
C PRO A 141 -15.34 12.40 16.60
N ARG A 142 -14.78 11.72 17.61
CA ARG A 142 -13.89 10.56 17.38
C ARG A 142 -14.57 9.37 16.71
N ASP A 143 -15.85 9.18 16.97
CA ASP A 143 -16.70 8.12 16.42
C ASP A 143 -16.96 8.26 14.91
N VAL A 144 -16.80 9.46 14.33
CA VAL A 144 -16.81 9.67 12.87
C VAL A 144 -15.64 8.97 12.18
N HIS A 145 -14.51 8.92 12.86
CA HIS A 145 -13.30 8.33 12.30
C HIS A 145 -13.36 6.81 12.36
N PHE A 146 -12.78 6.17 11.35
CA PHE A 146 -12.71 4.71 11.33
C PHE A 146 -11.62 4.23 12.30
N LYS A 147 -12.05 3.43 13.29
CA LYS A 147 -11.21 2.80 14.31
C LYS A 147 -11.07 1.31 14.01
N LEU A 148 -9.86 0.78 14.15
CA LEU A 148 -9.60 -0.66 14.01
C LEU A 148 -10.36 -1.42 15.10
N ASP A 149 -11.06 -2.48 14.71
CA ASP A 149 -11.47 -3.53 15.63
C ASP A 149 -10.32 -4.55 15.70
N ILE A 150 -9.48 -4.45 16.73
CA ILE A 150 -8.26 -5.25 16.83
C ILE A 150 -8.56 -6.76 16.89
N HIS A 151 -9.71 -7.14 17.45
CA HIS A 151 -10.14 -8.54 17.54
C HIS A 151 -10.55 -9.14 16.20
N SER A 152 -10.83 -8.30 15.20
CA SER A 152 -11.12 -8.74 13.84
C SER A 152 -9.88 -8.98 12.99
N SER A 153 -8.68 -8.66 13.50
CA SER A 153 -7.43 -8.80 12.75
C SER A 153 -6.97 -10.25 12.73
N VAL A 154 -6.91 -10.84 11.54
CA VAL A 154 -6.46 -12.21 11.30
C VAL A 154 -5.34 -12.18 10.28
N ALA A 155 -4.27 -12.91 10.55
CA ALA A 155 -3.15 -13.09 9.64
C ALA A 155 -3.02 -14.56 9.25
N SER A 156 -2.82 -14.83 7.96
CA SER A 156 -2.47 -16.14 7.44
C SER A 156 -0.99 -16.14 7.08
N ALA A 157 -0.31 -17.27 7.32
CA ALA A 157 1.09 -17.44 6.98
C ALA A 157 1.30 -18.71 6.18
N HIS A 158 2.20 -18.66 5.19
CA HIS A 158 2.73 -19.86 4.56
C HIS A 158 3.89 -20.34 5.44
N PRO A 159 3.89 -21.62 5.88
CA PRO A 159 5.08 -22.20 6.48
C PRO A 159 6.29 -21.99 5.57
N THR A 160 7.30 -21.29 6.08
CA THR A 160 8.62 -21.33 5.46
C THR A 160 9.06 -22.79 5.52
N ALA A 161 9.42 -23.39 4.39
CA ALA A 161 9.87 -24.78 4.33
C ALA A 161 10.83 -25.06 5.50
N CYS A 162 10.39 -25.83 6.50
CA CYS A 162 11.13 -25.96 7.76
C CYS A 162 12.54 -26.48 7.37
N SER A 163 13.59 -25.72 7.73
CA SER A 163 15.00 -26.10 7.50
C SER A 163 15.38 -27.41 8.24
N GLY A 164 14.45 -27.97 9.03
CA GLY A 164 14.61 -29.20 9.78
C GLY A 164 15.05 -30.40 8.93
N ARG A 165 14.79 -30.43 7.61
CA ARG A 165 15.29 -31.52 6.74
C ARG A 165 16.83 -31.56 6.65
N VAL A 166 17.50 -30.41 6.77
CA VAL A 166 18.97 -30.33 6.76
C VAL A 166 19.54 -30.69 8.14
N ASP A 167 18.85 -30.28 9.21
CA ASP A 167 19.29 -30.55 10.59
C ASP A 167 19.06 -32.00 11.02
N SER A 168 17.96 -32.62 10.60
CA SER A 168 17.68 -34.05 10.86
C SER A 168 18.68 -34.97 10.17
N LYS A 169 19.05 -34.66 8.92
CA LYS A 169 20.08 -35.40 8.19
C LYS A 169 21.44 -35.30 8.88
N ARG A 170 21.85 -34.09 9.28
CA ARG A 170 23.12 -33.87 9.98
C ARG A 170 23.16 -34.55 11.35
N LYS A 171 22.09 -34.44 12.15
CA LYS A 171 21.98 -35.15 13.45
C LYS A 171 21.98 -36.67 13.29
N ALA A 172 21.37 -37.20 12.23
CA ALA A 172 21.42 -38.62 11.91
C ALA A 172 22.85 -39.09 11.56
N GLU A 173 23.59 -38.29 10.80
CA GLU A 173 24.98 -38.59 10.43
C GLU A 173 25.95 -38.47 11.63
N GLU A 174 25.67 -37.60 12.60
CA GLU A 174 26.49 -37.42 13.82
C GLU A 174 26.19 -38.48 14.90
N HIS A 175 24.94 -38.96 15.02
CA HIS A 175 24.53 -39.87 16.10
C HIS A 175 24.26 -41.32 15.68
N CYS A 176 24.05 -41.59 14.39
CA CYS A 176 23.76 -42.93 13.90
C CYS A 176 24.91 -43.52 13.10
N SER A 177 25.18 -44.81 13.36
CA SER A 177 26.09 -45.60 12.53
C SER A 177 25.62 -45.58 11.07
N SER A 178 26.56 -45.60 10.12
CA SER A 178 26.28 -45.53 8.68
C SER A 178 25.28 -46.59 8.20
N SER A 179 25.21 -47.74 8.89
CA SER A 179 24.26 -48.81 8.59
C SER A 179 22.79 -48.48 8.90
N TRP A 180 22.50 -47.46 9.71
CA TRP A 180 21.14 -47.09 10.15
C TRP A 180 20.76 -45.63 9.85
N ALA A 181 21.62 -44.89 9.15
CA ALA A 181 21.44 -43.47 8.88
C ALA A 181 20.10 -43.16 8.15
N SER A 182 19.62 -44.06 7.29
CA SER A 182 18.34 -43.91 6.59
C SER A 182 17.13 -43.98 7.53
N LEU A 183 17.15 -44.90 8.49
CA LEU A 183 16.10 -45.06 9.49
C LEU A 183 16.14 -43.94 10.54
N CYS A 184 17.33 -43.49 10.95
CA CYS A 184 17.47 -42.35 11.85
C CYS A 184 17.00 -41.04 11.22
N THR A 185 17.33 -40.80 9.94
CA THR A 185 16.86 -39.59 9.24
C THR A 185 15.34 -39.58 9.16
N PHE A 186 14.73 -40.74 8.88
CA PHE A 186 13.28 -40.88 8.87
C PHE A 186 12.67 -40.61 10.25
N PHE A 187 13.23 -41.21 11.31
CA PHE A 187 12.72 -41.05 12.67
C PHE A 187 12.87 -39.62 13.19
N PHE A 188 14.01 -38.97 12.94
CA PHE A 188 14.19 -37.56 13.31
C PHE A 188 13.31 -36.62 12.48
N SER A 189 13.05 -36.92 11.21
CA SER A 189 12.07 -36.19 10.41
C SER A 189 10.65 -36.33 10.93
N MET A 190 10.33 -37.45 11.59
CA MET A 190 9.02 -37.71 12.21
C MET A 190 8.92 -37.09 13.61
N LEU A 191 10.01 -36.98 14.35
CA LEU A 191 10.05 -36.29 15.65
C LEU A 191 10.07 -34.76 15.52
N GLN A 192 10.56 -34.23 14.40
CA GLN A 192 10.57 -32.79 14.11
C GLN A 192 9.25 -32.26 13.52
N SER A 193 8.27 -33.12 13.23
CA SER A 193 6.98 -32.67 12.68
C SER A 193 6.08 -31.97 13.70
N ASP A 194 6.45 -31.98 14.99
CA ASP A 194 5.64 -31.40 16.08
C ASP A 194 6.14 -30.03 16.58
N GLU A 195 7.24 -29.49 16.06
CA GLU A 195 7.71 -28.13 16.42
C GLU A 195 7.93 -27.22 15.19
N CYS A 196 6.83 -26.90 14.53
CA CYS A 196 6.58 -25.68 13.75
C CYS A 196 5.10 -25.30 14.08
#